data_AF-A0A2W1K630-F1
#
_entry.id   AF-A0A2W1K630-F1
#
_cell.length_a   1.000
_cell.length_b   1.000
_cell.length_c   1.000
_cell.angle_alpha   90.00
_cell.angle_beta   90.00
_cell.angle_gamma   90.00
#
_symmetry.space_group_name_H-M   'P 1'
#
loop_
_entity.id
_entity.type
_entity.pdbx_description
1 polymer ?
#
loop_
_entity_poly.entity_id
_entity_poly.type
_entity_poly.pdbx_seq_one_letter_code
_entity_poly.pdbx_strand_id
1 'polypeptide(L)'
;MDANSKKTEFKQRVRHWAEKLDVKIVWLGVRPMRNKWASCSTAGHLNFSDELPALKPELWDYVIVHELLHFSVPNHGKLWKSLMRSHLGEYEAHEGELKRIAGNQAPQRTR
;
A
#
# COMPACT_ATOMS: atom_id res chain seq x y z
N MET A 1 -4.44 17.95 -13.53
CA MET A 1 -3.68 17.83 -12.26
C MET A 1 -2.39 17.09 -12.56
N ASP A 2 -1.24 17.65 -12.19
CA ASP A 2 0.08 17.12 -12.49
C ASP A 2 0.33 15.77 -11.79
N ALA A 3 0.80 14.75 -12.52
CA ALA A 3 1.14 13.43 -12.00
C ALA A 3 2.22 13.51 -10.89
N ASN A 4 3.09 14.51 -10.93
CA ASN A 4 4.09 14.76 -9.90
C ASN A 4 3.46 15.20 -8.57
N SER A 5 2.33 15.90 -8.61
CA SER A 5 1.56 16.31 -7.44
C SER A 5 0.93 15.10 -6.73
N LYS A 6 0.30 14.19 -7.49
CA LYS A 6 -0.33 12.99 -6.92
C LYS A 6 0.70 12.04 -6.30
N LYS A 7 1.87 11.88 -6.93
CA LYS A 7 2.98 11.11 -6.36
C LYS A 7 3.47 11.70 -5.03
N THR A 8 3.48 13.02 -4.92
CA THR A 8 3.89 13.72 -3.69
C THR A 8 2.86 13.53 -2.58
N GLU A 9 1.57 13.70 -2.90
CA GLU A 9 0.45 13.45 -2.00
C GLU A 9 0.46 12.01 -1.46
N PHE A 10 0.65 11.03 -2.35
CA PHE A 10 0.77 9.62 -1.96
C PHE A 10 1.94 9.41 -0.96
N LYS A 11 3.12 9.97 -1.25
CA LYS A 11 4.28 9.85 -0.34
C LYS A 11 4.05 10.53 1.01
N GLN A 12 3.30 11.63 1.06
CA GLN A 12 2.91 12.27 2.31
C GLN A 12 1.96 11.36 3.10
N ARG A 13 0.99 10.73 2.44
CA ARG A 13 0.07 9.76 3.05
C ARG A 13 0.81 8.57 3.65
N VAL A 14 1.83 8.04 2.95
CA VAL A 14 2.68 6.96 3.48
C VAL A 14 3.36 7.38 4.79
N ARG A 15 3.95 8.58 4.83
CA ARG A 15 4.65 9.06 6.03
C ARG A 15 3.70 9.29 7.20
N HIS A 16 2.51 9.82 6.93
CA HIS A 16 1.49 10.02 7.95
C HIS A 16 1.09 8.69 8.62
N TRP A 17 0.87 7.63 7.83
CA TRP A 17 0.56 6.32 8.38
C TRP A 17 1.75 5.67 9.11
N ALA A 18 2.96 5.86 8.60
CA ALA A 18 4.16 5.35 9.24
C ALA A 18 4.37 5.98 10.62
N GLU A 19 4.13 7.30 10.75
CA GLU A 19 4.14 7.99 12.04
C GLU A 19 3.04 7.45 12.97
N LYS A 20 1.81 7.31 12.46
CA LYS A 20 0.67 6.78 13.23
C LYS A 20 0.87 5.35 13.73
N LEU A 21 1.63 4.53 13.00
CA LEU A 21 1.91 3.13 13.32
C LEU A 21 3.30 2.92 13.94
N ASP A 22 4.02 4.00 14.25
CA ASP A 22 5.37 3.99 14.81
C ASP A 22 6.37 3.14 14.01
N VAL A 23 6.31 3.25 12.67
CA VAL A 23 7.21 2.55 11.74
C VAL A 23 8.26 3.49 11.19
N LYS A 24 9.53 3.20 11.46
CA LYS A 24 10.65 3.92 10.86
C LYS A 24 10.88 3.51 9.41
N ILE A 25 10.69 4.45 8.50
CA ILE A 25 11.00 4.27 7.07
C ILE A 25 12.46 4.69 6.82
N VAL A 26 13.25 3.76 6.26
CA VAL A 26 14.61 4.03 5.78
C VAL A 26 14.59 4.46 4.32
N TRP A 27 13.73 3.85 3.50
CA TRP A 27 13.59 4.21 2.09
C TRP A 27 12.14 4.13 1.62
N LEU A 28 11.72 5.10 0.79
CA LEU A 28 10.38 5.17 0.20
C LEU A 28 10.44 5.39 -1.31
N GLY A 29 10.26 4.30 -2.05
CA GLY A 29 10.16 4.28 -3.51
C GLY A 29 8.72 4.25 -4.01
N VAL A 30 8.45 5.01 -5.08
CA VAL A 30 7.23 4.89 -5.91
C VAL A 30 7.71 4.72 -7.36
N ARG A 31 7.56 3.52 -7.90
CA ARG A 31 8.23 3.05 -9.12
C ARG A 31 7.40 1.97 -9.84
N PRO A 32 7.67 1.67 -11.12
CA PRO A 32 7.01 0.56 -11.80
C PRO A 32 7.17 -0.76 -11.05
N MET A 33 6.06 -1.46 -10.81
CA MET A 33 6.03 -2.78 -10.17
C MET A 33 5.09 -3.72 -10.95
N ARG A 34 5.61 -4.84 -11.44
CA ARG A 34 4.84 -5.74 -12.34
C ARG A 34 3.79 -6.58 -11.64
N ASN A 35 4.16 -7.21 -10.52
CA ASN A 35 3.37 -8.32 -9.94
C ASN A 35 2.71 -7.97 -8.60
N LYS A 36 2.94 -6.75 -8.10
CA LYS A 36 2.52 -6.36 -6.75
C LYS A 36 2.33 -4.86 -6.66
N TRP A 37 1.38 -4.46 -5.82
CA TRP A 37 1.10 -3.05 -5.52
C TRP A 37 2.18 -2.44 -4.63
N ALA A 38 2.76 -3.21 -3.72
CA ALA A 38 3.82 -2.76 -2.85
C ALA A 38 4.69 -3.91 -2.34
N SER A 39 5.80 -3.56 -1.69
CA SER A 39 6.56 -4.48 -0.85
C SER A 39 7.37 -3.72 0.19
N CYS A 40 7.44 -4.26 1.39
CA CYS A 40 8.33 -3.86 2.47
C CYS A 40 9.50 -4.84 2.65
N SER A 41 10.55 -4.37 3.34
CA SER A 41 11.57 -5.23 3.94
C SER A 41 11.68 -4.91 5.43
N THR A 42 12.17 -5.87 6.20
CA THR A 42 12.45 -5.70 7.65
C THR A 42 13.48 -4.60 7.92
N ALA A 43 14.27 -4.20 6.91
CA ALA A 43 15.22 -3.09 7.00
C ALA A 43 14.58 -1.70 6.78
N GLY A 44 13.26 -1.58 6.67
CA GLY A 44 12.58 -0.29 6.53
C GLY A 44 12.51 0.24 5.09
N HIS A 45 12.69 -0.62 4.08
CA HIS A 45 12.56 -0.22 2.68
C HIS A 45 11.15 -0.50 2.18
N LEU A 46 10.42 0.55 1.82
CA LEU A 46 9.09 0.48 1.22
C LEU A 46 9.15 0.83 -0.25
N ASN A 47 8.54 -0.02 -1.08
CA ASN A 47 8.34 0.25 -2.50
C ASN A 47 6.85 0.13 -2.82
N PHE A 48 6.33 1.10 -3.54
CA PHE A 48 4.95 1.15 -4.02
C PHE A 48 4.95 1.28 -5.54
N SER A 49 3.93 0.70 -6.18
CA SER A 49 3.69 0.84 -7.61
C SER A 49 3.40 2.30 -7.97
N ASP A 50 3.93 2.78 -9.08
CA ASP A 50 3.65 4.12 -9.61
C ASP A 50 2.26 4.27 -10.21
N GLU A 51 1.52 3.17 -10.32
CA GLU A 51 0.10 3.17 -10.64
C GLU A 51 -0.78 3.55 -9.43
N LEU A 52 -0.31 3.34 -8.19
CA LEU A 52 -1.11 3.61 -6.98
C LEU A 52 -1.59 5.06 -6.90
N PRO A 53 -0.75 6.09 -7.13
CA PRO A 53 -1.19 7.49 -7.08
C PRO A 53 -2.32 7.88 -8.05
N ALA A 54 -2.64 7.03 -9.04
CA ALA A 54 -3.79 7.23 -9.94
C ALA A 54 -5.09 6.61 -9.40
N LEU A 55 -5.00 5.74 -8.39
CA LEU A 55 -6.14 5.13 -7.72
C LEU A 55 -6.77 6.05 -6.67
N LYS A 56 -7.90 5.62 -6.11
CA LYS A 56 -8.59 6.36 -5.04
C LYS A 56 -7.78 6.34 -3.72
N PRO A 57 -7.83 7.40 -2.89
CA PRO A 57 -7.08 7.48 -1.64
C PRO A 57 -7.32 6.31 -0.67
N GLU A 58 -8.53 5.74 -0.64
CA GLU A 58 -8.86 4.62 0.25
C GLU A 58 -8.10 3.34 -0.15
N LEU A 59 -7.81 3.18 -1.44
CA LEU A 59 -6.96 2.08 -1.94
C LEU A 59 -5.49 2.33 -1.61
N TRP A 60 -5.06 3.59 -1.49
CA TRP A 60 -3.72 3.92 -0.99
C TRP A 60 -3.60 3.49 0.46
N ASP A 61 -4.56 3.90 1.29
CA ASP A 61 -4.58 3.59 2.72
C ASP A 61 -4.54 2.09 2.97
N TYR A 62 -5.33 1.31 2.23
CA TYR A 62 -5.27 -0.15 2.28
C TYR A 62 -3.85 -0.67 2.06
N VAL A 63 -3.20 -0.31 0.94
CA VAL A 63 -1.87 -0.86 0.59
C VAL A 63 -0.79 -0.36 1.56
N ILE A 64 -0.87 0.90 1.99
CA ILE A 64 0.06 1.51 2.93
C ILE A 64 -0.02 0.81 4.29
N VAL A 65 -1.21 0.71 4.88
CA VAL A 65 -1.39 0.07 6.20
C VAL A 65 -1.04 -1.41 6.11
N HIS A 66 -1.38 -2.10 5.01
CA HIS A 66 -1.00 -3.49 4.79
C HIS A 66 0.50 -3.70 4.91
N GLU A 67 1.31 -2.90 4.21
CA GLU A 67 2.77 -3.03 4.24
C GLU A 67 3.37 -2.60 5.58
N LEU A 68 2.82 -1.57 6.22
CA LEU A 68 3.33 -1.10 7.51
C LEU A 68 3.05 -2.09 8.64
N LEU A 69 1.90 -2.78 8.62
CA LEU A 69 1.60 -3.80 9.62
C LEU A 69 2.55 -5.00 9.55
N HIS A 70 3.18 -5.29 8.41
CA HIS A 70 4.18 -6.36 8.30
C HIS A 70 5.42 -6.14 9.17
N PHE A 71 5.68 -4.92 9.64
CA PHE A 71 6.78 -4.64 10.56
C PHE A 71 6.57 -5.20 11.97
N SER A 72 5.31 -5.33 12.41
CA SER A 72 4.96 -5.82 13.75
C SER A 72 4.21 -7.16 13.70
N VAL A 73 3.45 -7.41 12.64
CA VAL A 73 2.63 -8.62 12.45
C VAL A 73 2.84 -9.15 11.03
N PRO A 74 3.82 -10.03 10.79
CA PRO A 74 4.25 -10.43 9.44
C PRO A 74 3.26 -11.36 8.71
N ASN A 75 2.28 -11.91 9.41
CA ASN A 75 1.33 -12.89 8.88
C ASN A 75 -0.09 -12.33 8.93
N HIS A 76 -0.88 -12.55 7.87
CA HIS A 76 -2.28 -12.11 7.73
C HIS A 76 -3.30 -12.87 8.61
N GLY A 77 -2.90 -13.30 9.80
CA GLY A 77 -3.73 -14.00 10.77
C GLY A 77 -4.75 -13.09 11.47
N LYS A 78 -5.42 -13.62 12.50
CA LYS A 78 -6.49 -12.90 13.23
C LYS A 78 -6.04 -11.54 13.77
N LEU A 79 -4.82 -11.45 14.32
CA LEU A 79 -4.27 -10.19 14.85
C LEU A 79 -4.13 -9.14 13.74
N TRP A 80 -3.52 -9.51 12.61
CA TRP A 80 -3.34 -8.63 11.47
C TRP A 80 -4.69 -8.11 10.93
N LYS A 81 -5.67 -9.00 10.77
CA LYS A 81 -7.03 -8.61 10.32
C LYS A 81 -7.71 -7.67 11.30
N SER A 82 -7.50 -7.87 12.60
CA SER A 82 -8.06 -7.00 13.64
C SER A 82 -7.44 -5.59 13.60
N LEU A 83 -6.13 -5.50 13.35
CA LEU A 83 -5.44 -4.21 13.20
C LEU A 83 -5.85 -3.48 11.92
N MET A 84 -5.96 -4.19 10.78
CA MET A 84 -6.50 -3.60 9.56
C MET A 84 -7.90 -3.02 9.77
N ARG A 85 -8.80 -3.79 10.43
CA ARG A 85 -10.15 -3.31 10.74
C ARG A 85 -10.16 -2.15 11.74
N SER A 86 -9.28 -2.13 12.74
CA SER A 86 -9.21 -1.00 13.68
C SER A 86 -8.74 0.29 13.01
N HIS A 87 -7.87 0.18 12.00
CA HIS A 87 -7.34 1.35 11.30
C HIS A 87 -8.20 1.82 10.13
N LEU A 88 -8.82 0.91 9.38
CA LEU A 88 -9.50 1.19 8.11
C LEU A 88 -10.97 0.80 8.07
N GLY A 89 -11.52 0.19 9.13
CA GLY A 89 -12.89 -0.32 9.13
C GLY A 89 -13.04 -1.52 8.19
N GLU A 90 -14.08 -1.51 7.35
CA GLU A 90 -14.37 -2.58 6.39
C GLU A 90 -13.41 -2.56 5.20
N TYR A 91 -12.17 -2.99 5.46
CA TYR A 91 -11.06 -2.92 4.51
C TYR A 91 -11.19 -3.97 3.39
N GLU A 92 -11.95 -5.04 3.59
CA GLU A 92 -12.07 -6.17 2.67
C GLU A 92 -12.65 -5.76 1.30
N ALA A 93 -13.49 -4.72 1.26
CA ALA A 93 -13.98 -4.14 0.01
C ALA A 93 -12.83 -3.54 -0.84
N HIS A 94 -11.88 -2.88 -0.19
CA HIS A 94 -10.69 -2.31 -0.83
C HIS A 94 -9.76 -3.41 -1.36
N GLU A 95 -9.62 -4.52 -0.61
CA GLU A 95 -8.90 -5.70 -1.09
C GLU A 95 -9.54 -6.29 -2.36
N GLY A 96 -10.87 -6.44 -2.35
CA GLY A 96 -11.62 -6.94 -3.51
C GLY A 96 -11.46 -6.06 -4.75
N GLU A 97 -11.52 -4.73 -4.56
CA GLU A 97 -11.33 -3.78 -5.65
C GLU A 97 -9.90 -3.81 -6.21
N LEU A 98 -8.86 -3.88 -5.36
CA LEU A 98 -7.48 -4.00 -5.83
C LEU A 98 -7.23 -5.31 -6.61
N LYS A 99 -7.88 -6.41 -6.21
CA LYS A 99 -7.83 -7.68 -6.96
C LYS A 99 -8.48 -7.54 -8.34
N ARG A 100 -9.63 -6.85 -8.43
CA ARG A 100 -10.30 -6.56 -9.71
C ARG A 100 -9.45 -5.69 -10.62
N ILE A 101 -8.86 -4.61 -10.09
CA ILE A 101 -7.97 -3.73 -10.85
C ILE A 101 -6.76 -4.52 -11.36
N ALA A 102 -6.10 -5.30 -10.49
CA ALA A 102 -4.95 -6.10 -10.87
C ALA A 102 -5.30 -7.18 -11.92
N GLY A 103 -6.48 -7.81 -11.80
CA GLY A 103 -6.99 -8.78 -12.78
C GLY A 103 -7.30 -8.15 -14.13
N ASN A 104 -7.88 -6.94 -14.16
CA ASN A 104 -8.14 -6.19 -15.39
C ASN A 104 -6.84 -5.70 -16.06
N GLN A 105 -5.78 -5.50 -15.28
CA GLN A 105 -4.44 -5.14 -15.76
C GLN A 105 -3.58 -6.36 -16.12
N ALA A 106 -4.06 -7.59 -15.88
CA ALA A 106 -3.30 -8.83 -16.10
C ALA A 106 -2.68 -8.97 -17.51
N PRO A 107 -3.36 -8.63 -18.63
CA PRO A 107 -2.72 -8.74 -19.95
C PRO A 107 -1.56 -7.74 -20.16
N GLN A 108 -1.41 -6.73 -19.30
CA GLN A 108 -0.30 -5.75 -19.33
C GLN A 108 0.81 -6.04 -18.31
N ARG A 109 0.62 -7.05 -17.44
CA ARG A 109 1.55 -7.41 -16.35
C ARG A 109 2.28 -8.73 -16.59
N THR A 110 1.76 -9.57 -17.48
CA THR A 110 2.44 -10.77 -17.99
C THR A 110 3.52 -10.43 -19.01
N ARG A 111 4.63 -11.16 -18.95
CA ARG A 111 5.59 -11.23 -20.07
C ARG A 111 5.03 -12.21 -21.08
#